data_AF-A0A7J9KDM7-F1
#
_entry.id   AF-A0A7J9KDM7-F1
#
_cell.length_a   1.000
_cell.length_b   1.000
_cell.length_c   1.000
_cell.angle_alpha   90.00
_cell.angle_beta   90.00
_cell.angle_gamma   90.00
#
_symmetry.space_group_name_H-M   'P 1'
#
loop_
_entity.id
_entity.type
_entity.pdbx_description
1 polymer ?
#
loop_
_entity_poly.entity_id
_entity_poly.type
_entity_poly.pdbx_seq_one_letter_code
_entity_poly.pdbx_strand_id
1 'polypeptide(L)' 'MDRVYGCPIVSCADILVVAARDSVVSLRGPTWKVCLGRRDSTRAWKDLANSTLPSASMDLPALISNFKN' A
#
# COMPACT_ATOMS: atom_id res chain seq x y z
N MET A 1 -7.65 0.96 -21.82
CA MET A 1 -6.91 -0.04 -21.02
C MET A 1 -5.71 -0.40 -21.83
N ASP A 2 -4.57 0.17 -21.47
CA ASP A 2 -3.35 -0.02 -22.22
C ASP A 2 -2.90 -1.47 -22.03
N ARG A 3 -2.61 -2.15 -23.13
CA ARG A 3 -2.19 -3.55 -23.16
C ARG A 3 -0.85 -3.64 -23.86
N VAL A 4 0.06 -4.41 -23.29
CA VAL A 4 1.35 -4.75 -23.90
C VAL A 4 1.41 -6.28 -23.99
N TYR A 5 1.63 -6.80 -25.20
CA TYR A 5 1.62 -8.24 -25.50
C TYR A 5 0.34 -8.98 -25.03
N GLY A 6 -0.82 -8.34 -25.13
CA GLY A 6 -2.11 -8.95 -24.77
C GLY A 6 -2.45 -8.94 -23.28
N CYS A 7 -1.51 -8.57 -22.41
CA CYS A 7 -1.74 -8.42 -20.98
C CYS A 7 -2.08 -6.96 -20.61
N PRO A 8 -2.94 -6.74 -19.61
CA PRO A 8 -3.15 -5.40 -19.05
C PRO A 8 -1.85 -4.87 -18.46
N ILE A 9 -1.56 -3.60 -18.67
CA ILE A 9 -0.46 -2.93 -17.97
C ILE A 9 -0.79 -2.87 -16.47
N VAL A 10 0.16 -3.27 -15.64
CA VAL A 10 0.07 -3.26 -14.18
C VAL A 10 0.91 -2.10 -13.63
N SER A 11 0.38 -1.38 -12.65
CA SER A 11 1.12 -0.32 -11.96
C SER A 11 2.00 -0.90 -10.85
N CYS A 12 3.10 -0.24 -10.53
CA CYS A 12 3.92 -0.57 -9.36
C CYS A 12 3.09 -0.56 -8.08
N ALA A 13 2.14 0.39 -7.98
CA ALA A 13 1.22 0.51 -6.87
C ALA A 13 0.30 -0.72 -6.71
N ASP A 14 -0.15 -1.35 -7.81
CA ASP A 14 -0.95 -2.58 -7.75
C ASP A 14 -0.07 -3.81 -7.45
N ILE A 15 1.15 -3.87 -8.01
CA ILE A 15 2.12 -4.94 -7.71
C ILE A 15 2.39 -4.99 -6.20
N LEU A 16 2.63 -3.84 -5.55
CA LEU A 16 2.90 -3.79 -4.11
C LEU A 16 1.74 -4.30 -3.25
N VAL A 17 0.50 -3.99 -3.60
CA VAL A 17 -0.67 -4.43 -2.82
C VAL A 17 -0.90 -5.93 -2.98
N VAL A 18 -0.73 -6.47 -4.20
CA VAL A 18 -0.81 -7.92 -4.44
C VAL A 18 0.31 -8.65 -3.70
N ALA A 19 1.56 -8.17 -3.79
CA ALA A 19 2.69 -8.76 -3.08
C ALA A 19 2.49 -8.79 -1.56
N ALA A 20 1.92 -7.73 -0.97
CA ALA A 20 1.60 -7.69 0.45
C ALA A 20 0.55 -8.75 0.82
N ARG A 21 -0.52 -8.88 0.04
CA ARG A 21 -1.56 -9.91 0.24
C ARG A 21 -0.98 -11.31 0.11
N ASP A 22 -0.17 -11.57 -0.91
CA ASP A 22 0.44 -12.88 -1.14
C ASP A 22 1.46 -13.23 -0.06
N SER A 23 2.16 -12.23 0.51
CA SER A 23 3.04 -12.41 1.67
C SER A 23 2.26 -12.85 2.91
N VAL A 24 1.10 -12.24 3.17
CA VAL A 24 0.23 -12.64 4.29
C VAL A 24 -0.29 -14.06 4.09
N VAL A 25 -0.74 -14.41 2.88
CA VAL A 25 -1.18 -15.78 2.55
C VAL A 25 -0.04 -16.79 2.70
N SER A 26 1.17 -16.45 2.26
CA SER A 26 2.37 -17.30 2.39
C SER A 26 2.73 -17.59 3.85
N LEU A 27 2.47 -16.63 4.73
CA LEU A 27 2.62 -16.76 6.18
C LEU A 27 1.39 -17.39 6.86
N ARG A 28 0.53 -18.08 6.10
CA ARG A 28 -0.70 -18.74 6.57
C ARG A 28 -1.74 -17.78 7.15
N GLY A 29 -1.68 -16.51 6.78
CA GLY A 29 -2.70 -15.52 7.09
C GLY A 29 -3.95 -15.67 6.21
N PRO A 30 -4.96 -14.81 6.42
CA PRO A 30 -6.18 -14.82 5.63
C PRO A 30 -5.92 -14.42 4.18
N THR A 31 -6.82 -14.83 3.29
CA THR A 31 -6.86 -14.33 1.91
C THR A 31 -8.00 -13.34 1.74
N TRP A 32 -7.80 -12.35 0.89
CA TRP A 32 -8.82 -11.40 0.48
C TRP A 32 -8.63 -11.02 -0.99
N LYS A 33 -9.69 -10.47 -1.58
CA LYS A 33 -9.65 -9.91 -2.93
C LYS A 33 -9.04 -8.50 -2.86
N VAL A 34 -7.97 -8.29 -3.61
CA VAL A 34 -7.35 -6.97 -3.75
C VAL A 34 -8.12 -6.14 -4.77
N CYS A 35 -8.46 -4.90 -4.42
CA CYS A 35 -8.98 -3.91 -5.36
C CYS A 35 -7.81 -3.36 -6.21
N LEU A 36 -7.88 -3.55 -7.52
CA LEU A 36 -6.85 -3.13 -8.48
C LEU A 36 -7.27 -1.87 -9.25
N GLY A 37 -6.33 -1.27 -9.97
CA GLY A 37 -6.53 -0.04 -10.75
C GLY A 37 -5.81 1.17 -10.17
N ARG A 38 -4.87 0.97 -9.23
CA ARG A 38 -4.02 2.06 -8.74
C ARG A 38 -3.11 2.55 -9.87
N ARG A 39 -2.73 3.82 -9.84
CA ARG A 39 -1.74 4.41 -10.76
C ARG A 39 -0.52 4.86 -9.99
N ASP A 40 0.63 4.82 -10.66
CA ASP A 40 1.89 5.21 -10.06
C ASP A 40 2.00 6.73 -9.95
N SER A 41 2.56 7.20 -8.83
CA SER A 41 2.85 8.62 -8.66
C SER A 41 4.06 9.00 -9.50
N THR A 42 4.10 10.27 -9.92
CA THR A 42 5.24 10.83 -10.68
C THR A 42 6.35 11.37 -9.79
N ARG A 43 6.14 11.38 -8.46
CA ARG A 43 7.10 11.85 -7.45
C ARG A 43 6.89 11.16 -6.11
N ALA A 44 7.93 11.18 -5.28
CA ALA A 44 7.88 10.75 -3.88
C ALA A 44 7.75 11.96 -2.93
N TRP A 45 7.13 11.77 -1.76
CA TRP A 45 6.89 12.84 -0.75
C TRP A 45 7.52 12.49 0.60
N LYS A 46 8.80 12.86 0.77
CA LYS A 46 9.57 12.58 1.98
C LYS A 46 9.02 13.30 3.22
N ASP A 47 8.72 14.59 3.11
CA ASP A 47 8.25 15.39 4.25
C ASP A 47 6.87 14.94 4.74
N LEU A 48 6.00 14.52 3.81
CA LEU A 48 4.72 13.91 4.19
C LEU A 48 4.96 12.60 4.93
N ALA A 49 5.81 11.70 4.43
CA ALA A 49 6.11 10.45 5.10
C ALA A 49 6.66 10.65 6.52
N ASN A 50 7.56 11.63 6.72
CA ASN A 50 8.13 11.94 8.03
C ASN A 50 7.11 12.49 9.04
N SER A 51 6.01 13.08 8.56
CA SER A 51 4.98 13.69 9.42
C SER A 51 3.75 12.81 9.61
N THR A 52 3.48 11.87 8.68
CA THR A 52 2.29 11.01 8.75
C THR A 52 2.56 9.62 9.30
N LEU A 53 3.77 9.08 9.17
CA LEU A 53 4.06 7.74 9.69
C LEU A 53 4.17 7.76 11.22
N PRO A 54 3.44 6.89 11.93
CA PRO A 54 3.52 6.83 13.39
C PRO A 54 4.89 6.31 13.85
N SER A 55 5.44 6.92 14.90
CA SER A 55 6.63 6.41 15.59
C SER A 55 6.27 5.16 16.41
N ALA A 56 7.20 4.21 16.51
CA ALA A 56 7.07 3.04 17.38
C ALA A 56 6.95 3.40 18.88
N SER A 57 7.34 4.61 19.27
CA SER A 57 7.28 5.11 20.65
C SER A 57 6.03 5.94 20.97
N MET A 58 5.08 6.04 20.04
CA MET A 58 3.87 6.84 20.19
C MET A 58 2.90 6.19 21.21
N ASP A 59 2.24 7.00 22.05
CA ASP A 59 1.24 6.51 22.98
C ASP A 59 -0.10 6.22 22.28
N LEU A 60 -1.01 5.52 22.98
CA LEU A 60 -2.28 5.10 22.40
C LEU A 60 -3.14 6.30 21.91
N PRO A 61 -3.31 7.40 22.67
CA PRO A 61 -4.05 8.56 22.18
C PRO A 61 -3.46 9.18 20.92
N ALA A 62 -2.12 9.32 20.85
CA ALA A 62 -1.48 9.87 19.66
C ALA A 62 -1.58 8.91 18.47
N LEU A 63 -1.51 7.59 18.68
CA LEU A 63 -1.69 6.60 17.62
C LEU A 63 -3.11 6.64 17.05
N ILE A 64 -4.13 6.72 17.91
CA ILE A 64 -5.53 6.89 17.48
C ILE A 64 -5.68 8.18 16.66
N SER A 65 -5.08 9.28 17.11
CA SER A 65 -5.11 10.54 16.36
C SER A 65 -4.39 10.44 15.02
N ASN A 66 -3.29 9.69 14.93
CA ASN A 66 -2.53 9.52 13.70
C ASN A 66 -3.31 8.74 12.64
N PHE A 67 -3.97 7.64 13.02
CA PHE A 67 -4.77 6.81 12.10
C PHE A 67 -6.14 7.39 11.74
N LYS A 68 -6.59 8.44 12.44
CA LYS A 68 -7.85 9.14 12.14
C LYS A 68 -7.72 10.09 10.93
N ASN A 69 -6.51 10.59 10.68
CA ASN A 69 -6.19 11.49 9.56
C ASN A 69 -6.11 10.71 8.24
#